data_AF-A0A496LD13-F1
#
_entry.id   AF-A0A496LD13-F1
#
_cell.length_a   1.000
_cell.length_b   1.000
_cell.length_c   1.000
_cell.angle_alpha   90.00
_cell.angle_beta   90.00
_cell.angle_gamma   90.00
#
_symmetry.space_group_name_H-M   'P 1'
#
loop_
_entity.id
_entity.type
_entity.pdbx_description
1 polymer ?
#
loop_
_entity_poly.entity_id
_entity_poly.type
_entity_poly.pdbx_seq_one_letter_code
_entity_poly.pdbx_strand_id
1 'polypeptide(L)'
;MAKKTKYHFNKETLSYEKIEITFSKVLKAIGIYTFVGITIGIVTFFVVSKFFSSPTEKSLRKDNEDLRNRYKLIEKQINEMNGVMNDLRFRDNNLYRVIFQADPIELNQDSSLQYYDKISEMSNADLMNYILKKTNDLAKSVYVQSKSYDELVLLAKQNENRLQNLPAIQPVMNKDLRRLASGYGYRVDPIYHVKRFHAGMDFAAPSGTDIYATGNGKVSFAGWQQG
;
A
#
# COMPACT_ATOMS: atom_id res chain seq x y z
N MET A 1 60.98 -11.03 -55.53
CA MET A 1 61.92 -10.13 -54.82
C MET A 1 62.93 -10.97 -54.03
N ALA A 2 64.22 -10.77 -54.25
CA ALA A 2 65.28 -11.60 -53.69
C ALA A 2 65.31 -11.57 -52.15
N LYS A 3 65.39 -12.75 -51.52
CA LYS A 3 65.36 -12.94 -50.07
C LYS A 3 66.69 -12.48 -49.47
N LYS A 4 66.75 -11.28 -48.87
CA LYS A 4 67.95 -10.76 -48.19
C LYS A 4 68.33 -11.68 -47.03
N THR A 5 69.45 -12.40 -47.15
CA THR A 5 69.96 -13.30 -46.12
C THR A 5 70.68 -12.50 -45.04
N LYS A 6 70.25 -12.65 -43.78
CA LYS A 6 70.85 -11.98 -42.63
C LYS A 6 71.97 -12.86 -42.06
N TYR A 7 73.12 -12.25 -41.77
CA TYR A 7 74.30 -12.91 -41.18
C TYR A 7 74.49 -12.42 -39.74
N HIS A 8 74.92 -13.30 -38.85
CA HIS A 8 75.31 -12.95 -37.48
C HIS A 8 76.81 -13.18 -37.31
N PHE A 9 77.52 -12.22 -36.72
CA PHE A 9 78.94 -12.33 -36.44
C PHE A 9 79.15 -13.13 -35.14
N ASN A 10 79.72 -14.32 -35.25
CA ASN A 10 80.03 -15.17 -34.11
C ASN A 10 81.37 -14.72 -33.49
N LYS A 11 81.33 -14.29 -32.22
CA LYS A 11 82.49 -13.74 -31.52
C LYS A 11 83.57 -14.77 -31.17
N GLU A 12 83.23 -16.07 -31.19
CA GLU A 12 84.19 -17.14 -30.87
C GLU A 12 84.90 -17.68 -32.12
N THR A 13 84.23 -17.69 -33.27
CA THR A 13 84.80 -18.17 -34.55
C THR A 13 85.24 -17.03 -35.48
N LEU A 14 85.03 -15.76 -35.08
CA LEU A 14 85.32 -14.54 -35.84
C LEU A 14 84.75 -14.54 -37.27
N SER A 15 83.67 -15.27 -37.52
CA SER A 15 83.10 -15.46 -38.86
C SER A 15 81.63 -15.05 -38.94
N TYR A 16 81.21 -14.62 -40.13
CA TYR A 16 79.82 -14.27 -40.42
C TYR A 16 79.04 -15.53 -40.79
N GLU A 17 78.31 -16.07 -39.82
CA GLU A 17 77.47 -17.24 -40.03
C GLU A 17 76.09 -16.83 -40.57
N LYS A 18 75.59 -17.58 -41.56
CA LYS A 18 74.28 -17.33 -42.16
C LYS A 18 73.20 -17.79 -41.18
N ILE A 19 72.22 -16.92 -40.89
CA ILE A 19 71.10 -17.31 -40.02
C ILE A 19 70.18 -18.25 -40.81
N GLU A 20 70.34 -19.56 -40.59
CA GLU A 20 69.42 -20.56 -41.12
C GLU A 20 68.16 -20.61 -40.26
N ILE A 21 67.07 -20.06 -40.80
CA ILE A 21 65.75 -20.12 -40.18
C ILE A 21 65.20 -21.54 -40.39
N THR A 22 65.44 -22.44 -39.43
CA THR A 22 64.87 -23.79 -39.44
C THR A 22 63.36 -23.76 -39.16
N PHE A 23 62.55 -24.56 -39.86
CA PHE A 23 61.10 -24.62 -39.68
C PHE A 23 60.66 -24.81 -38.21
N SER A 24 61.41 -25.62 -37.45
CA SER A 24 61.17 -25.84 -36.01
C SER A 24 61.36 -24.57 -35.15
N LYS A 25 62.35 -23.72 -35.45
CA LYS A 25 62.57 -22.45 -34.72
C LYS A 25 61.45 -21.45 -34.98
N VAL A 26 60.94 -21.41 -36.20
CA VAL A 26 59.78 -20.58 -36.58
C VAL A 26 58.52 -21.08 -35.87
N LEU A 27 58.30 -22.40 -35.84
CA LEU A 27 57.14 -23.01 -35.18
C LEU A 27 57.13 -22.76 -33.67
N LYS A 28 58.28 -22.88 -32.98
CA LYS A 28 58.41 -22.57 -31.56
C LYS A 28 58.16 -21.09 -31.26
N ALA A 29 58.69 -20.19 -32.09
CA ALA A 29 58.45 -18.75 -31.93
C ALA A 29 56.96 -18.43 -32.09
N ILE A 30 56.29 -18.98 -33.11
CA ILE A 30 54.84 -18.83 -33.32
C ILE A 30 54.06 -19.34 -32.10
N GLY A 31 54.40 -20.52 -31.57
CA GLY A 31 53.76 -21.09 -30.39
C GLY A 31 53.90 -20.23 -29.12
N ILE A 32 55.05 -19.57 -28.92
CA ILE A 32 55.25 -18.67 -27.79
C ILE A 32 54.39 -17.40 -27.95
N TYR A 33 54.36 -16.80 -29.14
CA TYR A 33 53.55 -15.60 -29.38
C TYR A 33 52.04 -15.87 -29.24
N THR A 34 51.55 -17.03 -29.69
CA THR A 34 50.15 -17.40 -29.50
C THR A 34 49.83 -17.67 -28.03
N PHE A 35 50.73 -18.33 -27.30
CA PHE A 35 50.55 -18.56 -25.87
C PHE A 35 50.51 -17.27 -25.06
N VAL A 36 51.41 -16.32 -25.33
CA VAL A 36 51.40 -14.99 -24.71
C VAL A 36 50.13 -14.22 -25.08
N GLY A 37 49.68 -14.29 -26.32
CA GLY A 37 48.42 -13.65 -26.74
C GLY A 37 47.18 -14.21 -26.03
N ILE A 38 47.11 -15.54 -25.88
CA ILE A 38 46.01 -16.22 -25.17
C ILE A 38 46.01 -15.85 -23.68
N THR A 39 47.17 -15.90 -23.03
CA THR A 39 47.28 -15.57 -21.60
C THR A 39 46.92 -14.12 -21.33
N ILE A 40 47.39 -13.19 -22.15
CA ILE A 40 46.98 -11.78 -22.08
C ILE A 40 45.46 -11.68 -22.26
N GLY A 41 44.90 -12.31 -23.31
CA GLY A 41 43.46 -12.28 -23.59
C GLY A 41 42.59 -12.81 -22.46
N ILE A 42 43.00 -13.89 -21.79
CA ILE A 42 42.31 -14.44 -20.61
C ILE A 42 42.35 -13.41 -19.46
N VAL A 43 43.51 -12.81 -19.20
CA VAL A 43 43.65 -11.80 -18.15
C VAL A 43 42.77 -10.58 -18.45
N THR A 44 42.78 -10.06 -19.68
CA THR A 44 41.90 -8.94 -20.06
C THR A 44 40.43 -9.30 -19.96
N PHE A 45 40.04 -10.52 -20.36
CA PHE A 45 38.65 -10.98 -20.22
C PHE A 45 38.19 -10.98 -18.77
N PHE A 46 38.98 -11.54 -17.84
CA PHE A 46 38.65 -11.54 -16.41
C PHE A 46 38.60 -10.14 -15.80
N VAL A 47 39.51 -9.25 -16.20
CA VAL A 47 39.51 -7.85 -15.75
C VAL A 47 38.24 -7.14 -16.26
N VAL A 48 37.94 -7.26 -17.55
CA VAL A 48 36.74 -6.64 -18.14
C VAL A 48 35.47 -7.23 -17.52
N SER A 49 35.38 -8.55 -17.32
CA SER A 49 34.20 -9.16 -16.71
C SER A 49 33.98 -8.73 -15.25
N LYS A 50 35.04 -8.37 -14.52
CA LYS A 50 34.90 -7.85 -13.14
C LYS A 50 34.50 -6.37 -13.10
N PHE A 51 35.01 -5.56 -14.03
CA PHE A 51 34.77 -4.12 -14.05
C PHE A 51 33.52 -3.72 -14.86
N PHE A 52 33.13 -4.51 -15.84
CA PHE A 52 31.98 -4.28 -16.70
C PHE A 52 30.96 -5.40 -16.53
N SER A 53 29.89 -5.11 -15.79
CA SER A 53 28.73 -6.00 -15.71
C SER A 53 28.19 -6.28 -17.11
N SER A 54 27.82 -7.54 -17.36
CA SER A 54 27.17 -7.92 -18.63
C SER A 54 25.90 -7.07 -18.84
N PRO A 55 25.57 -6.67 -20.08
CA PRO A 55 24.30 -6.00 -20.39
C PRO A 55 23.07 -6.74 -19.82
N THR A 56 23.11 -8.09 -19.81
CA THR A 56 22.05 -8.94 -19.27
C THR A 56 21.92 -8.86 -17.75
N GLU A 57 23.04 -8.74 -17.03
CA GLU A 57 23.03 -8.59 -15.57
C GLU A 57 22.45 -7.23 -15.18
N LYS A 58 22.80 -6.18 -15.93
CA LYS A 58 22.26 -4.84 -15.72
C LYS A 58 20.75 -4.78 -15.98
N SER A 59 20.26 -5.44 -17.04
CA SER A 59 18.82 -5.52 -17.29
C SER A 59 18.10 -6.32 -16.21
N LEU A 60 18.64 -7.49 -15.81
CA LEU A 60 18.07 -8.30 -14.74
C LEU A 60 17.99 -7.56 -13.40
N ARG A 61 18.99 -6.74 -13.07
CA ARG A 61 18.96 -5.92 -11.86
C ARG A 61 17.87 -4.86 -11.94
N LYS A 62 17.74 -4.18 -13.09
CA LYS A 62 16.67 -3.22 -13.33
C LYS A 62 15.29 -3.87 -13.22
N ASP A 63 15.09 -5.03 -13.83
CA ASP A 63 13.83 -5.76 -13.78
C ASP A 63 13.45 -6.17 -12.35
N ASN A 64 14.43 -6.58 -11.54
CA ASN A 64 14.21 -6.88 -10.12
C ASN A 64 13.86 -5.64 -9.29
N GLU A 65 14.51 -4.50 -9.55
CA GLU A 65 14.18 -3.21 -8.93
C GLU A 65 12.75 -2.79 -9.30
N ASP A 66 12.38 -2.89 -10.58
CA ASP A 66 11.04 -2.58 -11.07
C ASP A 66 9.98 -3.51 -10.46
N LEU A 67 10.28 -4.81 -10.31
CA LEU A 67 9.42 -5.77 -9.62
C LEU A 67 9.21 -5.37 -8.14
N ARG A 68 10.28 -5.02 -7.42
CA ARG A 68 10.18 -4.56 -6.02
C ARG A 68 9.33 -3.30 -5.89
N ASN A 69 9.45 -2.37 -6.84
CA ASN A 69 8.63 -1.16 -6.87
C ASN A 69 7.14 -1.50 -7.08
N ARG A 70 6.82 -2.47 -7.94
CA ARG A 70 5.43 -2.95 -8.13
C ARG A 70 4.86 -3.57 -6.87
N TYR A 71 5.63 -4.38 -6.14
CA TYR A 71 5.17 -4.95 -4.86
C TYR A 71 4.88 -3.86 -3.83
N LYS A 72 5.74 -2.86 -3.69
CA LYS A 72 5.50 -1.71 -2.79
C LYS A 72 4.22 -0.96 -3.14
N LEU A 73 3.93 -0.79 -4.43
CA LEU A 73 2.69 -0.17 -4.88
C LEU A 73 1.46 -1.01 -4.49
N ILE A 74 1.50 -2.32 -4.72
CA ILE A 74 0.42 -3.23 -4.34
C ILE A 74 0.19 -3.20 -2.83
N GLU A 75 1.25 -3.22 -2.03
CA GLU A 75 1.14 -3.11 -0.57
C GLU A 75 0.44 -1.81 -0.16
N LYS A 76 0.86 -0.68 -0.74
CA LYS A 76 0.22 0.62 -0.48
C LYS A 76 -1.28 0.57 -0.77
N GLN A 77 -1.67 0.00 -1.91
CA GLN A 77 -3.08 -0.18 -2.28
C GLN A 77 -3.83 -1.07 -1.29
N ILE A 78 -3.23 -2.18 -0.84
CA ILE A 78 -3.81 -3.05 0.20
C ILE A 78 -4.03 -2.28 1.50
N ASN A 79 -3.08 -1.43 1.91
CA ASN A 79 -3.21 -0.64 3.12
C ASN A 79 -4.28 0.44 3.01
N GLU A 80 -4.40 1.10 1.85
CA GLU A 80 -5.51 2.02 1.56
C GLU A 80 -6.86 1.30 1.61
N MET A 81 -6.98 0.12 0.98
CA MET A 81 -8.20 -0.69 1.02
C MET A 81 -8.55 -1.18 2.43
N ASN A 82 -7.55 -1.56 3.23
CA ASN A 82 -7.74 -1.88 4.65
C ASN A 82 -8.25 -0.67 5.44
N GLY A 83 -7.76 0.54 5.16
CA GLY A 83 -8.28 1.78 5.75
C GLY A 83 -9.76 1.99 5.45
N VAL A 84 -10.16 1.83 4.18
CA VAL A 84 -11.58 1.91 3.77
C VAL A 84 -12.41 0.82 4.44
N MET A 85 -11.91 -0.43 4.49
CA MET A 85 -12.59 -1.54 5.14
C MET A 85 -12.82 -1.27 6.64
N ASN A 86 -11.85 -0.67 7.32
CA ASN A 86 -11.97 -0.31 8.73
C ASN A 86 -13.02 0.79 8.95
N ASP A 87 -13.09 1.80 8.08
CA ASP A 87 -14.15 2.82 8.14
C ASP A 87 -15.54 2.20 7.88
N LEU A 88 -15.67 1.31 6.88
CA LEU A 88 -16.92 0.60 6.63
C LEU A 88 -17.36 -0.24 7.83
N ARG A 89 -16.43 -0.98 8.46
CA ARG A 89 -16.70 -1.74 9.68
C ARG A 89 -17.11 -0.85 10.84
N PHE A 90 -16.42 0.28 11.02
CA PHE A 90 -16.75 1.23 12.07
C PHE A 90 -18.18 1.76 11.91
N ARG A 91 -18.57 2.12 10.68
CA ARG A 91 -19.94 2.56 10.37
C ARG A 91 -20.94 1.43 10.55
N ASP A 92 -20.62 0.22 10.11
CA ASP A 92 -21.48 -0.94 10.30
C ASP A 92 -21.77 -1.20 11.77
N ASN A 93 -20.73 -1.38 12.58
CA ASN A 93 -20.87 -1.69 14.01
C ASN A 93 -21.48 -0.55 14.82
N ASN A 94 -21.13 0.72 14.55
CA ASN A 94 -21.57 1.84 15.39
C ASN A 94 -22.81 2.58 14.88
N LEU A 95 -23.17 2.45 13.60
CA LEU A 95 -24.34 3.11 13.04
C LEU A 95 -25.40 2.09 12.66
N TYR A 96 -25.13 1.24 11.68
CA TYR A 96 -26.17 0.37 11.13
C TYR A 96 -26.63 -0.66 12.15
N ARG A 97 -25.72 -1.42 12.75
CA ARG A 97 -26.07 -2.45 13.75
C ARG A 97 -26.72 -1.87 14.99
N VAL A 98 -26.34 -0.67 15.42
CA VAL A 98 -27.03 0.05 16.51
C VAL A 98 -28.47 0.40 16.13
N ILE A 99 -28.68 0.96 14.93
CA ILE A 99 -30.03 1.30 14.42
C ILE A 99 -30.91 0.06 14.34
N PHE A 100 -30.36 -1.05 13.85
CA PHE A 100 -31.08 -2.31 13.66
C PHE A 100 -31.08 -3.23 14.89
N GLN A 101 -30.42 -2.84 15.98
CA GLN A 101 -30.26 -3.63 17.21
C GLN A 101 -29.69 -5.03 16.94
N ALA A 102 -28.68 -5.11 16.06
CA ALA A 102 -27.97 -6.33 15.72
C ALA A 102 -26.63 -6.41 16.46
N ASP A 103 -26.14 -7.62 16.68
CA ASP A 103 -24.87 -7.87 17.36
C ASP A 103 -23.69 -7.33 16.52
N PRO A 104 -22.68 -6.69 17.13
CA PRO A 104 -21.53 -6.18 16.41
C PRO A 104 -20.68 -7.32 15.84
N ILE A 105 -20.04 -7.08 14.70
CA ILE A 105 -19.07 -8.03 14.14
C ILE A 105 -17.73 -7.83 14.85
N GLU A 106 -17.36 -8.81 15.67
CA GLU A 106 -16.01 -8.92 16.25
C GLU A 106 -15.08 -9.59 15.24
N LEU A 107 -14.04 -8.88 14.83
CA LEU A 107 -12.93 -9.47 14.09
C LEU A 107 -11.64 -9.11 14.80
N ASN A 108 -10.82 -10.13 15.07
CA ASN A 108 -9.50 -9.96 15.65
C ASN A 108 -8.69 -8.99 14.78
N GLN A 109 -8.47 -7.79 15.32
CA GLN A 109 -7.71 -6.76 14.66
C GLN A 109 -6.23 -7.15 14.77
N ASP A 110 -5.71 -7.81 13.73
CA ASP A 110 -4.29 -8.11 13.65
C ASP A 110 -3.52 -6.78 13.58
N SER A 111 -2.93 -6.43 14.72
CA SER A 111 -2.19 -5.19 14.95
C SER A 111 -0.81 -5.27 14.28
N SER A 112 -0.77 -5.45 12.97
CA SER A 112 0.48 -5.49 12.22
C SER A 112 0.87 -4.07 11.79
N LEU A 113 1.21 -3.21 12.75
CA LEU A 113 1.50 -1.79 12.52
C LEU A 113 2.99 -1.50 12.22
N GLN A 114 3.87 -2.51 12.18
CA GLN A 114 5.32 -2.33 11.99
C GLN A 114 5.95 -3.36 11.05
N TYR A 115 5.73 -3.24 9.74
CA TYR A 115 6.37 -4.17 8.77
C TYR A 115 6.99 -3.52 7.53
N TYR A 116 6.88 -2.20 7.36
CA TYR A 116 7.46 -1.50 6.20
C TYR A 116 8.98 -1.67 6.10
N ASP A 117 9.70 -1.67 7.23
CA ASP A 117 11.16 -1.82 7.24
C ASP A 117 11.60 -3.24 6.84
N LYS A 118 10.76 -4.26 7.11
CA LYS A 118 11.11 -5.65 6.86
C LYS A 118 11.04 -6.04 5.38
N ILE A 119 10.30 -5.30 4.57
CA ILE A 119 10.08 -5.60 3.14
C ILE A 119 11.33 -5.37 2.30
N SER A 120 12.16 -4.40 2.70
CA SER A 120 13.43 -4.12 2.01
C SER A 120 14.42 -5.27 2.13
N GLU A 121 14.33 -6.05 3.22
CA GLU A 121 15.23 -7.16 3.55
C GLU A 121 14.69 -8.54 3.11
N MET A 122 13.43 -8.63 2.69
CA MET A 122 12.82 -9.89 2.28
C MET A 122 13.35 -10.41 0.94
N SER A 123 13.38 -11.74 0.84
CA SER A 123 13.53 -12.40 -0.46
C SER A 123 12.30 -12.16 -1.32
N ASN A 124 12.46 -12.27 -2.65
CA ASN A 124 11.34 -12.10 -3.58
C ASN A 124 10.19 -13.11 -3.31
N ALA A 125 10.52 -14.32 -2.84
CA ALA A 125 9.53 -15.35 -2.51
C ALA A 125 8.76 -15.00 -1.22
N ASP A 126 9.45 -14.51 -0.19
CA ASP A 126 8.82 -14.11 1.06
C ASP A 126 7.92 -12.89 0.87
N LEU A 127 8.35 -11.94 0.04
CA LEU A 127 7.55 -10.77 -0.34
C LEU A 127 6.26 -11.19 -1.04
N MET A 128 6.34 -12.12 -1.98
CA MET A 128 5.15 -12.65 -2.65
C MET A 128 4.20 -13.33 -1.66
N ASN A 129 4.71 -14.21 -0.79
CA ASN A 129 3.91 -14.90 0.22
C ASN A 129 3.22 -13.93 1.19
N TYR A 130 3.92 -12.86 1.57
CA TYR A 130 3.37 -11.79 2.40
C TYR A 130 2.21 -11.07 1.69
N ILE A 131 2.39 -10.65 0.45
CA ILE A 131 1.35 -9.98 -0.33
C ILE A 131 0.15 -10.90 -0.54
N LEU A 132 0.39 -12.18 -0.86
CA LEU A 132 -0.68 -13.19 -1.00
C LEU A 132 -1.49 -13.34 0.30
N LYS A 133 -0.81 -13.45 1.45
CA LYS A 133 -1.49 -13.53 2.76
C LYS A 133 -2.34 -12.29 3.00
N LYS A 134 -1.77 -11.09 2.86
CA LYS A 134 -2.47 -9.82 3.05
C LYS A 134 -3.67 -9.66 2.12
N THR A 135 -3.54 -10.10 0.87
CA THR A 135 -4.61 -10.06 -0.12
C THR A 135 -5.74 -11.01 0.26
N ASN A 136 -5.42 -12.22 0.71
CA ASN A 136 -6.40 -13.20 1.15
C ASN A 136 -7.15 -12.72 2.42
N ASP A 137 -6.43 -12.11 3.36
CA ASP A 137 -7.04 -11.56 4.58
C ASP A 137 -7.98 -10.38 4.27
N LEU A 138 -7.60 -9.51 3.33
CA LEU A 138 -8.47 -8.46 2.82
C LEU A 138 -9.69 -9.04 2.09
N ALA A 139 -9.50 -10.06 1.24
CA ALA A 139 -10.60 -10.70 0.52
C ALA A 139 -11.64 -11.34 1.47
N LYS A 140 -11.18 -12.04 2.51
CA LYS A 140 -12.05 -12.58 3.58
C LYS A 140 -12.80 -11.46 4.29
N SER A 141 -12.10 -10.36 4.61
CA SER A 141 -12.67 -9.19 5.25
C SER A 141 -13.80 -8.56 4.43
N VAL A 142 -13.58 -8.39 3.13
CA VAL A 142 -14.59 -7.91 2.18
C VAL A 142 -15.78 -8.85 2.12
N TYR A 143 -15.54 -10.17 2.05
CA TYR A 143 -16.61 -11.16 1.99
C TYR A 143 -17.52 -11.11 3.22
N VAL A 144 -16.94 -11.08 4.43
CA VAL A 144 -17.70 -10.95 5.68
C VAL A 144 -18.49 -9.65 5.70
N GLN A 145 -17.88 -8.53 5.32
CA GLN A 145 -18.55 -7.24 5.28
C GLN A 145 -19.71 -7.22 4.27
N SER A 146 -19.55 -7.86 3.11
CA SER A 146 -20.62 -8.00 2.12
C SER A 146 -21.80 -8.77 2.69
N LYS A 147 -21.54 -9.87 3.42
CA LYS A 147 -22.60 -10.66 4.07
C LYS A 147 -23.30 -9.90 5.19
N SER A 148 -22.57 -9.09 5.95
CA SER A 148 -23.14 -8.16 6.91
C SER A 148 -24.16 -7.24 6.25
N TYR A 149 -23.81 -6.62 5.12
CA TYR A 149 -24.73 -5.72 4.42
C TYR A 149 -25.96 -6.43 3.86
N ASP A 150 -25.82 -7.66 3.35
CA ASP A 150 -26.97 -8.47 2.94
C ASP A 150 -27.96 -8.67 4.11
N GLU A 151 -27.43 -8.99 5.31
CA GLU A 151 -28.21 -9.14 6.54
C GLU A 151 -28.90 -7.82 6.94
N LEU A 152 -28.18 -6.71 6.93
CA LEU A 152 -28.72 -5.39 7.26
C LEU A 152 -29.87 -4.98 6.35
N VAL A 153 -29.77 -5.29 5.05
CA VAL A 153 -30.85 -5.02 4.08
C VAL A 153 -32.11 -5.82 4.43
N LEU A 154 -31.97 -7.07 4.87
CA LEU A 154 -33.10 -7.88 5.31
C LEU A 154 -33.71 -7.33 6.60
N LEU A 155 -32.88 -6.96 7.58
CA LEU A 155 -33.33 -6.34 8.83
C LEU A 155 -34.04 -5.01 8.57
N ALA A 156 -33.56 -4.22 7.60
CA ALA A 156 -34.19 -2.98 7.21
C ALA A 156 -35.58 -3.20 6.62
N LYS A 157 -35.73 -4.19 5.74
CA LYS A 157 -37.03 -4.57 5.15
C LYS A 157 -38.01 -5.09 6.20
N GLN A 158 -37.53 -5.91 7.14
CA GLN A 158 -38.38 -6.46 8.21
C GLN A 158 -38.85 -5.38 9.19
N ASN A 159 -38.02 -4.36 9.42
CA ASN A 159 -38.28 -3.32 10.40
C ASN A 159 -38.76 -1.99 9.80
N GLU A 160 -39.27 -1.99 8.56
CA GLU A 160 -39.63 -0.75 7.84
C GLU A 160 -40.55 0.17 8.66
N ASN A 161 -41.62 -0.38 9.24
CA ASN A 161 -42.54 0.38 10.10
C ASN A 161 -41.83 1.00 11.31
N ARG A 162 -40.89 0.27 11.93
CA ARG A 162 -40.10 0.80 13.05
C ARG A 162 -39.22 1.94 12.59
N LEU A 163 -38.56 1.80 11.43
CA LEU A 163 -37.67 2.82 10.87
C LEU A 163 -38.43 4.12 10.55
N GLN A 164 -39.64 4.02 10.02
CA GLN A 164 -40.47 5.20 9.76
C GLN A 164 -40.86 5.94 11.05
N ASN A 165 -40.96 5.23 12.17
CA ASN A 165 -41.30 5.79 13.48
C ASN A 165 -40.07 6.21 14.32
N LEU A 166 -38.84 6.02 13.82
CA LEU A 166 -37.63 6.47 14.51
C LEU A 166 -37.42 7.97 14.29
N PRO A 167 -37.22 8.77 15.35
CA PRO A 167 -36.76 10.16 15.24
C PRO A 167 -35.36 10.22 14.63
N ALA A 168 -35.25 10.39 13.31
CA ALA A 168 -33.98 10.26 12.58
C ALA A 168 -33.53 11.53 11.85
N ILE A 169 -34.37 12.58 11.82
CA ILE A 169 -34.05 13.86 11.18
C ILE A 169 -34.08 15.01 12.19
N GLN A 170 -33.43 16.12 11.83
CA GLN A 170 -33.56 17.37 12.57
C GLN A 170 -34.95 17.99 12.35
N PRO A 171 -35.63 18.52 13.39
CA PRO A 171 -36.98 19.08 13.26
C PRO A 171 -37.04 20.42 12.53
N VAL A 172 -35.89 21.05 12.22
CA VAL A 172 -35.78 22.34 11.55
C VAL A 172 -34.82 22.22 10.36
N MET A 173 -35.12 22.89 9.25
CA MET A 173 -34.27 22.91 8.06
C MET A 173 -32.97 23.70 8.31
N ASN A 174 -31.84 23.20 7.79
CA ASN A 174 -30.53 23.85 7.99
C ASN A 174 -30.46 25.29 7.44
N LYS A 175 -31.19 25.60 6.36
CA LYS A 175 -31.25 26.94 5.77
C LYS A 175 -31.90 27.98 6.70
N ASP A 176 -32.75 27.54 7.62
CA ASP A 176 -33.52 28.38 8.55
C ASP A 176 -32.85 28.46 9.94
N LEU A 177 -31.80 27.66 10.16
CA LEU A 177 -31.01 27.70 11.38
C LEU A 177 -30.09 28.93 11.40
N ARG A 178 -30.15 29.70 12.49
CA ARG A 178 -29.16 30.77 12.75
C ARG A 178 -27.90 30.20 13.39
N ARG A 179 -28.07 29.30 14.36
CA ARG A 179 -27.00 28.54 15.04
C ARG A 179 -27.60 27.38 15.83
N LEU A 180 -26.78 26.37 16.14
CA LEU A 180 -27.06 25.44 17.22
C LEU A 180 -26.91 26.21 18.54
N ALA A 181 -27.99 26.35 19.31
CA ALA A 181 -28.02 27.23 20.47
C ALA A 181 -27.46 26.56 21.72
N SER A 182 -27.84 25.31 21.98
CA SER A 182 -27.28 24.50 23.06
C SER A 182 -27.46 23.00 22.78
N GLY A 183 -26.49 22.19 23.21
CA GLY A 183 -26.52 20.73 23.07
C GLY A 183 -27.12 20.01 24.28
N TYR A 184 -27.20 18.68 24.17
CA TYR A 184 -27.55 17.77 25.26
C TYR A 184 -26.39 17.67 26.27
N GLY A 185 -26.68 17.73 27.56
CA GLY A 185 -25.68 17.56 28.63
C GLY A 185 -25.64 18.69 29.66
N TYR A 186 -24.60 18.72 30.49
CA TYR A 186 -24.45 19.74 31.52
C TYR A 186 -24.06 21.10 30.95
N ARG A 187 -24.84 22.14 31.27
CA ARG A 187 -24.55 23.54 30.93
C ARG A 187 -24.90 24.49 32.06
N VAL A 188 -24.39 25.71 31.99
CA VAL A 188 -24.79 26.77 32.92
C VAL A 188 -26.18 27.24 32.50
N ASP A 189 -27.14 27.15 33.43
CA ASP A 189 -28.49 27.62 33.25
C ASP A 189 -28.48 29.16 33.13
N PRO A 190 -29.09 29.76 32.09
CA PRO A 190 -29.01 31.20 31.84
C PRO A 190 -29.85 32.03 32.83
N ILE A 191 -30.78 31.42 33.55
CA ILE A 191 -31.64 32.09 34.53
C ILE A 191 -30.96 32.01 35.90
N TYR A 192 -30.62 30.79 36.32
CA TYR A 192 -30.12 30.52 37.67
C TYR A 192 -28.60 30.55 37.78
N HIS A 193 -27.87 30.61 36.66
CA HIS A 193 -26.40 30.66 36.59
C HIS A 193 -25.69 29.48 37.28
N VAL A 194 -26.37 28.34 37.41
CA VAL A 194 -25.83 27.08 37.99
C VAL A 194 -25.69 26.00 36.92
N LYS A 195 -24.80 25.03 37.14
CA LYS A 195 -24.71 23.85 36.27
C LYS A 195 -26.00 23.02 36.39
N ARG A 196 -26.74 22.89 35.30
CA ARG A 196 -27.94 22.06 35.20
C ARG A 196 -27.83 21.15 33.98
N PHE A 197 -28.40 19.95 34.08
CA PHE A 197 -28.45 19.01 32.97
C PHE A 197 -29.54 19.40 31.98
N HIS A 198 -29.16 19.58 30.72
CA HIS A 198 -30.05 19.88 29.62
C HIS A 198 -30.39 18.58 28.87
N ALA A 199 -31.59 18.05 29.11
CA ALA A 199 -32.08 16.82 28.52
C ALA A 199 -32.67 17.01 27.10
N GLY A 200 -32.22 18.03 26.38
CA GLY A 200 -32.72 18.39 25.05
C GLY A 200 -31.66 19.09 24.20
N MET A 201 -32.07 19.53 23.02
CA MET A 201 -31.24 20.29 22.09
C MET A 201 -32.01 21.53 21.64
N ASP A 202 -31.35 22.70 21.71
CA ASP A 202 -31.97 23.97 21.35
C ASP A 202 -31.53 24.39 19.94
N PHE A 203 -32.51 24.63 19.07
CA PHE A 203 -32.30 25.15 17.72
C PHE A 203 -32.70 26.63 17.67
N ALA A 204 -31.76 27.53 17.34
CA ALA A 204 -32.09 28.94 17.15
C ALA A 204 -32.54 29.20 15.70
N ALA A 205 -33.80 29.55 15.52
CA ALA A 205 -34.39 29.93 14.23
C ALA A 205 -35.27 31.18 14.39
N PRO A 206 -35.58 31.92 13.30
CA PRO A 206 -36.55 33.00 13.32
C PRO A 206 -37.93 32.56 13.82
N SER A 207 -38.72 33.51 14.34
CA SER A 207 -40.12 33.24 14.69
C SER A 207 -40.92 32.91 13.42
N GLY A 208 -41.77 31.89 13.49
CA GLY A 208 -42.55 31.41 12.35
C GLY A 208 -41.85 30.37 11.47
N THR A 209 -40.66 29.90 11.85
CA THR A 209 -40.01 28.77 11.17
C THR A 209 -40.81 27.48 11.34
N ASP A 210 -41.02 26.76 10.25
CA ASP A 210 -41.71 25.48 10.24
C ASP A 210 -40.96 24.43 11.08
N ILE A 211 -41.72 23.65 11.85
CA ILE A 211 -41.23 22.53 12.65
C ILE A 211 -41.79 21.25 12.06
N TYR A 212 -40.89 20.31 11.73
CA TYR A 212 -41.24 19.03 11.13
C TYR A 212 -41.19 17.90 12.15
N ALA A 213 -42.11 16.94 12.02
CA ALA A 213 -42.05 15.71 12.79
C ALA A 213 -40.78 14.92 12.39
N THR A 214 -40.00 14.50 13.38
CA THR A 214 -38.71 13.82 13.16
C THR A 214 -38.87 12.34 12.81
N GLY A 215 -40.09 11.82 12.87
CA GLY A 215 -40.50 10.47 12.54
C GLY A 215 -42.03 10.39 12.55
N ASN A 216 -42.58 9.32 11.97
CA ASN A 216 -44.01 9.06 11.98
C ASN A 216 -44.51 8.81 13.40
N GLY A 217 -45.70 9.32 13.69
CA GLY A 217 -46.30 9.21 15.01
C GLY A 217 -47.67 9.84 15.06
N LYS A 218 -48.28 9.83 16.24
CA LYS A 218 -49.57 10.48 16.51
C LYS A 218 -49.39 11.48 17.64
N VAL A 219 -49.93 12.69 17.46
CA VAL A 219 -49.94 13.71 18.51
C VAL A 219 -50.74 13.19 19.69
N SER A 220 -50.08 13.01 20.84
CA SER A 220 -50.70 12.61 22.11
C SER A 220 -51.09 13.82 22.97
N PHE A 221 -50.43 14.96 22.78
CA PHE A 221 -50.69 16.20 23.51
C PHE A 221 -50.40 17.42 22.63
N ALA A 222 -51.26 18.43 22.71
CA ALA A 222 -51.07 19.74 22.10
C ALA A 222 -51.62 20.81 23.04
N GLY A 223 -50.76 21.70 23.54
CA GLY A 223 -51.14 22.74 24.49
C GLY A 223 -49.92 23.44 25.07
N TRP A 224 -50.18 24.46 25.90
CA TRP A 224 -49.13 25.16 26.63
C TRP A 224 -48.74 24.37 27.87
N GLN A 225 -47.44 24.07 28.00
CA GLN A 225 -46.85 23.43 29.17
C GLN A 225 -45.67 24.27 29.65
N GLN A 226 -45.63 24.59 30.94
CA GLN A 226 -44.45 25.19 31.55
C GLN A 226 -43.44 24.07 31.84
N GLY A 227 -42.19 24.26 31.41
CA GLY A 227 -41.06 23.33 31.61
C GLY A 227 -40.04 23.82 32.61
#